data_AF-A0A380C8N0-F1
#
_entry.id   AF-A0A380C8N0-F1
#
_cell.length_a   1.000
_cell.length_b   1.000
_cell.length_c   1.000
_cell.angle_alpha   90.00
_cell.angle_beta   90.00
_cell.angle_gamma   90.00
#
_symmetry.space_group_name_H-M   'P 1'
#
loop_
_entity.id
_entity.type
_entity.pdbx_description
1 polymer ?
#
loop_
_entity_poly.entity_id
_entity_poly.type
_entity_poly.pdbx_seq_one_letter_code
_entity_poly.pdbx_strand_id
1 'polypeptide(L)'
;MENDLTNPIISVYASMKIFRSQAVPGTLTLLRDRIQFQAAGVIEGSEIKDTFLFSDIKNIKSGISFSPFRIVITEKSEENWIFDQVPRQDAKKFVDLFNTIK
;
A
#
# COMPACT_ATOMS: atom_id res chain seq x y z
N MET A 1 17.53 -14.41 -1.86
CA MET A 1 16.60 -13.63 -2.70
C MET A 1 16.93 -12.17 -2.44
N GLU A 2 17.55 -11.50 -3.40
CA GLU A 2 17.90 -10.08 -3.26
C GLU A 2 16.60 -9.26 -3.27
N ASN A 3 16.42 -8.46 -2.23
CA ASN A 3 15.29 -7.54 -2.11
C ASN A 3 15.37 -6.50 -3.23
N ASP A 4 14.53 -6.66 -4.25
CA ASP A 4 14.40 -5.77 -5.41
C ASP A 4 13.69 -4.45 -5.04
N LEU A 5 14.00 -3.90 -3.86
CA LEU A 5 13.67 -2.54 -3.43
C LEU A 5 14.61 -1.50 -4.08
N THR A 6 15.51 -1.93 -4.97
CA THR A 6 16.59 -1.09 -5.52
C THR A 6 16.10 -0.05 -6.53
N ASN A 7 14.87 -0.17 -7.05
CA ASN A 7 14.30 0.78 -8.00
C ASN A 7 12.81 1.07 -7.75
N PRO A 8 12.45 1.75 -6.63
CA PRO A 8 11.08 2.13 -6.35
C PRO A 8 10.61 3.19 -7.34
N ILE A 9 9.37 3.06 -7.84
CA ILE A 9 8.71 4.12 -8.62
C ILE A 9 8.31 5.26 -7.69
N ILE A 10 7.69 4.90 -6.56
CA ILE A 10 7.34 5.83 -5.48
C ILE A 10 7.16 5.06 -4.18
N SER A 11 7.50 5.69 -3.05
CA SER A 11 7.21 5.19 -1.71
C SER A 11 6.44 6.26 -0.93
N VAL A 12 5.47 5.82 -0.13
CA VAL A 12 4.65 6.69 0.71
C VAL A 12 4.52 6.11 2.11
N TYR A 13 4.50 6.96 3.12
CA TYR A 13 4.16 6.53 4.48
C TYR A 13 2.66 6.24 4.57
N ALA A 14 2.33 5.11 5.18
CA ALA A 14 0.96 4.63 5.28
C ALA A 14 0.79 3.73 6.50
N SER A 15 -0.43 3.69 7.03
CA SER A 15 -0.80 2.81 8.13
C SER A 15 -1.78 1.74 7.65
N MET A 16 -1.34 0.48 7.56
CA MET A 16 -2.16 -0.65 7.14
C MET A 16 -3.16 -1.01 8.22
N LYS A 17 -4.45 -0.99 7.88
CA LYS A 17 -5.53 -1.35 8.80
C LYS A 17 -5.73 -2.88 8.82
N ILE A 18 -5.50 -3.49 9.97
CA ILE A 18 -5.56 -4.95 10.16
C ILE A 18 -6.84 -5.39 10.88
N PHE A 19 -7.32 -4.62 11.85
CA PHE A 19 -8.62 -4.87 12.51
C PHE A 19 -9.20 -3.57 13.06
N ARG A 20 -10.48 -3.58 13.50
CA ARG A 20 -11.37 -2.42 13.75
C ARG A 20 -10.74 -1.13 14.32
N SER A 21 -9.68 -1.22 15.14
CA SER A 21 -8.96 -0.07 15.72
C SER A 21 -7.43 -0.16 15.65
N GLN A 22 -6.87 -1.19 15.01
CA GLN A 22 -5.42 -1.40 14.96
C GLN A 22 -4.91 -1.15 13.55
N ALA A 23 -3.93 -0.26 13.45
CA ALA A 23 -3.22 0.04 12.23
C ALA A 23 -1.72 -0.11 12.46
N VAL A 24 -1.05 -0.67 11.46
CA VAL A 24 0.39 -0.89 11.44
C VAL A 24 1.02 0.22 10.61
N PRO A 25 1.80 1.14 11.20
CA PRO A 25 2.52 2.13 10.42
C PRO A 25 3.60 1.45 9.59
N GLY A 26 3.89 2.00 8.42
CA GLY A 26 4.91 1.47 7.54
C GLY A 26 5.10 2.31 6.28
N THR A 27 5.79 1.72 5.32
CA THR A 27 6.03 2.30 4.00
C THR A 27 5.38 1.43 2.93
N LEU A 28 4.55 2.05 2.10
CA LEU A 28 3.96 1.42 0.93
C LEU A 28 4.74 1.87 -0.30
N THR A 29 5.37 0.92 -1.00
CA THR A 29 6.24 1.14 -2.14
C THR A 29 5.63 0.56 -3.40
N LEU A 30 5.52 1.37 -4.45
CA LEU A 30 5.16 0.94 -5.79
C LEU A 30 6.43 0.54 -6.55
N LEU A 31 6.50 -0.73 -6.96
CA LEU A 31 7.53 -1.29 -7.81
C LEU A 31 6.97 -1.49 -9.23
N ARG A 32 7.78 -2.07 -10.13
CA ARG A 32 7.40 -2.24 -11.54
C ARG A 32 6.35 -3.32 -11.79
N ASP A 33 6.25 -4.30 -10.90
CA ASP A 33 5.42 -5.49 -11.04
C ASP A 33 4.50 -5.74 -9.84
N ARG A 34 4.71 -5.01 -8.73
CA ARG A 34 4.00 -5.21 -7.47
C ARG A 34 3.98 -3.94 -6.62
N ILE A 35 3.16 -3.97 -5.59
CA ILE A 35 3.24 -3.05 -4.45
C ILE A 35 3.74 -3.84 -3.25
N GLN A 36 4.65 -3.24 -2.49
CA GLN A 36 5.20 -3.82 -1.28
C GLN A 36 4.95 -2.90 -0.09
N PHE A 37 4.46 -3.46 1.01
CA PHE A 37 4.28 -2.82 2.30
C PHE A 37 5.34 -3.37 3.26
N GLN A 38 6.07 -2.47 3.91
CA GLN A 38 7.01 -2.81 4.98
C GLN A 38 6.53 -2.14 6.26
N ALA A 39 6.22 -2.94 7.28
CA ALA A 39 5.83 -2.40 8.58
C ALA A 39 7.03 -1.76 9.28
N ALA A 40 6.75 -0.75 10.10
CA ALA A 40 7.75 -0.15 10.96
C ALA A 40 7.62 -0.67 12.41
N GLY A 41 8.74 -0.85 13.08
CA GLY A 41 8.81 -1.19 14.50
C GLY A 41 8.74 -2.69 14.78
N VAL A 42 8.10 -3.07 15.88
CA VAL A 42 8.22 -4.42 16.49
C VAL A 42 7.71 -5.55 15.57
N ILE A 43 6.89 -5.23 14.57
CA ILE A 43 6.26 -6.19 13.66
C ILE A 43 6.85 -6.14 12.24
N GLU A 44 7.95 -5.40 12.04
CA GLU A 44 8.71 -5.41 10.79
C GLU A 44 9.14 -6.86 10.45
N GLY A 45 8.82 -7.31 9.23
CA GLY A 45 9.11 -8.67 8.76
C GLY A 45 8.15 -9.75 9.28
N SER A 46 7.08 -9.37 9.98
CA SER A 46 6.00 -10.28 10.44
C SER A 46 4.62 -9.77 10.01
N GLU A 47 4.56 -9.11 8.86
CA GLU A 47 3.33 -8.55 8.31
C GLU A 47 2.35 -9.66 7.90
N ILE A 48 1.07 -9.44 8.17
CA ILE A 48 -0.01 -10.36 7.73
C ILE A 48 -0.06 -10.43 6.20
N LYS A 49 0.33 -9.33 5.54
CA LYS A 49 0.47 -9.19 4.09
C LYS A 49 1.41 -8.03 3.83
N ASP A 50 2.42 -8.29 3.01
CA ASP A 50 3.42 -7.31 2.60
C ASP A 50 3.45 -7.11 1.08
N THR A 51 2.94 -8.05 0.29
CA THR A 51 3.15 -8.07 -1.16
C THR A 51 1.83 -8.17 -1.93
N PHE A 52 1.65 -7.26 -2.89
CA PHE A 52 0.49 -7.19 -3.78
C PHE A 52 0.96 -7.20 -5.24
N LEU A 53 0.87 -8.36 -5.90
CA LEU A 53 1.24 -8.49 -7.31
C LEU A 53 0.22 -7.80 -8.21
N PHE A 54 0.66 -7.12 -9.27
CA PHE A 54 -0.27 -6.45 -10.19
C PHE A 54 -1.26 -7.42 -10.84
N SER A 55 -0.84 -8.68 -11.04
CA SER A 55 -1.67 -9.77 -11.53
C SER A 55 -2.88 -10.04 -10.62
N ASP A 56 -2.76 -9.74 -9.34
CA ASP A 56 -3.76 -10.08 -8.32
C ASP A 56 -4.59 -8.86 -7.91
N ILE A 57 -4.11 -7.65 -8.24
CA ILE A 57 -4.83 -6.41 -7.98
C ILE A 57 -5.95 -6.22 -9.01
N LYS A 58 -7.19 -6.08 -8.53
CA LYS A 58 -8.35 -5.67 -9.33
C LYS A 58 -8.27 -4.17 -9.61
N ASN A 59 -8.19 -3.35 -8.57
CA ASN A 59 -8.06 -1.89 -8.69
C ASN A 59 -7.43 -1.28 -7.43
N ILE A 60 -6.99 -0.02 -7.54
CA ILE A 60 -6.54 0.80 -6.41
C ILE A 60 -7.27 2.13 -6.45
N LYS A 61 -7.69 2.61 -5.28
CA LYS A 61 -8.39 3.90 -5.13
C LYS A 61 -7.80 4.72 -3.99
N SER A 62 -7.80 6.03 -4.17
CA SER A 62 -7.55 6.98 -3.07
C SER A 62 -8.87 7.62 -2.62
N GLY A 63 -9.03 7.88 -1.32
CA GLY A 63 -10.27 8.46 -0.80
C GLY A 63 -10.12 9.17 0.54
N ILE A 64 -11.21 9.81 0.97
CA ILE A 64 -11.29 10.50 2.26
C ILE A 64 -11.38 9.45 3.38
N SER A 65 -10.65 9.69 4.48
CA SER A 65 -10.74 8.95 5.74
C SER A 65 -10.88 9.93 6.91
N PHE A 66 -11.34 9.44 8.06
CA PHE A 66 -11.35 10.20 9.31
C PHE A 66 -9.93 10.44 9.88
N SER A 67 -8.91 9.76 9.34
CA SER A 67 -7.48 9.92 9.67
C SER A 67 -6.65 9.92 8.38
N PRO A 68 -5.96 11.04 8.09
CA PRO A 68 -5.66 11.60 6.75
C PRO A 68 -6.44 11.02 5.55
N PHE A 69 -5.86 11.05 4.34
CA PHE A 69 -6.41 10.34 3.17
C PHE A 69 -6.04 8.85 3.25
N ARG A 70 -6.71 8.02 2.45
CA ARG A 70 -6.41 6.59 2.36
C ARG A 70 -6.12 6.12 0.95
N ILE A 71 -5.37 5.02 0.86
CA ILE A 71 -5.25 4.16 -0.31
C ILE A 71 -5.97 2.85 0.00
N VAL A 72 -6.75 2.33 -0.94
CA VAL A 72 -7.39 1.01 -0.86
C VAL A 72 -6.93 0.18 -2.03
N ILE A 73 -6.31 -0.96 -1.76
CA ILE A 73 -5.95 -1.96 -2.76
C ILE A 73 -7.03 -3.05 -2.70
N THR A 74 -7.74 -3.25 -3.80
CA THR A 74 -8.72 -4.34 -3.95
C THR A 74 -8.09 -5.45 -4.79
N GLU A 75 -7.95 -6.64 -4.22
CA GLU A 75 -7.49 -7.83 -4.94
C GLU A 75 -8.66 -8.46 -5.73
N LYS A 76 -8.34 -9.31 -6.71
CA LYS A 76 -9.32 -10.05 -7.52
C LYS A 76 -10.18 -11.03 -6.70
N SER A 77 -9.71 -11.38 -5.50
CA SER A 77 -10.48 -12.12 -4.48
C SER A 77 -11.59 -11.29 -3.83
N GLU A 78 -11.73 -10.01 -4.18
CA GLU A 78 -12.57 -9.01 -3.52
C GLU A 78 -12.10 -8.61 -2.10
N GLU A 79 -10.92 -9.07 -1.68
CA GLU A 79 -10.28 -8.62 -0.45
C GLU A 79 -9.79 -7.18 -0.58
N ASN A 80 -9.99 -6.38 0.49
CA ASN A 80 -9.62 -4.97 0.53
C ASN A 80 -8.56 -4.71 1.60
N TRP A 81 -7.44 -4.16 1.15
CA TRP A 81 -6.34 -3.73 2.01
C TRP A 81 -6.35 -2.21 2.11
N ILE A 82 -6.58 -1.71 3.32
CA ILE A 82 -6.78 -0.29 3.58
C ILE A 82 -5.53 0.28 4.23
N PHE A 83 -5.04 1.37 3.65
CA PHE A 83 -3.89 2.12 4.10
C PHE A 83 -4.35 3.55 4.45
N ASP A 84 -4.54 3.83 5.73
CA ASP A 84 -4.92 5.15 6.24
C ASP A 84 -3.68 6.01 6.50
N GLN A 85 -3.88 7.26 6.95
CA GLN A 85 -2.81 8.19 7.33
C GLN A 85 -1.86 8.60 6.19
N VAL A 86 -2.32 8.53 4.93
CA VAL A 86 -1.54 8.94 3.76
C VAL A 86 -1.82 10.42 3.45
N PRO A 87 -0.80 11.26 3.21
CA PRO A 87 -1.01 12.61 2.70
C PRO A 87 -1.79 12.58 1.38
N ARG A 88 -2.76 13.49 1.21
CA ARG A 88 -3.67 13.47 0.05
C ARG A 88 -2.95 13.50 -1.30
N GLN A 89 -1.91 14.32 -1.40
CA GLN A 89 -1.13 14.48 -2.65
C GLN A 89 -0.38 13.18 -2.98
N ASP A 90 0.21 12.55 -1.98
CA ASP A 90 0.93 11.29 -2.12
C ASP A 90 -0.01 10.14 -2.48
N ALA A 91 -1.16 10.05 -1.82
CA ALA A 91 -2.19 9.05 -2.14
C ALA A 91 -2.66 9.16 -3.60
N LYS A 92 -2.92 10.38 -4.07
CA LYS A 92 -3.32 10.62 -5.45
C LYS A 92 -2.20 10.25 -6.42
N LYS A 93 -0.98 10.74 -6.19
CA LYS A 93 0.19 10.46 -7.04
C LYS A 93 0.48 8.96 -7.14
N PHE A 94 0.37 8.24 -6.02
CA PHE A 94 0.57 6.79 -5.98
C PHE A 94 -0.43 6.06 -6.87
N VAL A 95 -1.72 6.38 -6.76
CA VAL A 95 -2.79 5.76 -7.57
C VAL A 95 -2.65 6.13 -9.06
N ASP A 96 -2.34 7.39 -9.36
CA ASP A 96 -2.16 7.86 -10.74
C ASP A 96 -0.98 7.13 -11.42
N LEU A 97 0.15 6.96 -10.70
CA LEU A 97 1.32 6.22 -11.19
C LEU A 97 1.00 4.73 -11.42
N PHE A 98 0.32 4.07 -10.47
CA PHE A 98 -0.10 2.67 -10.63
C PHE A 98 -0.98 2.47 -11.88
N ASN A 99 -1.95 3.36 -12.12
CA ASN A 99 -2.83 3.27 -13.29
C ASN A 99 -2.13 3.58 -14.62
N THR A 100 -0.94 4.21 -14.58
CA THR A 100 -0.15 4.50 -15.79
C THR A 100 0.72 3.32 -16.20
N ILE A 101 1.14 2.48 -15.24
CA ILE A 101 2.07 1.36 -15.47
C ILE A 101 1.40 0.00 -15.62
N LYS A 102 0.15 -0.14 -15.18
CA LYS A 102 -0.66 -1.37 -15.30
C LYS A 102 -1.43 -1.40 -16.61
#